data_AF-A0A067DX25-F1
#
_entry.id   AF-A0A067DX25-F1
#
_cell.length_a   1.000
_cell.length_b   1.000
_cell.length_c   1.000
_cell.angle_alpha   90.00
_cell.angle_beta   90.00
_cell.angle_gamma   90.00
#
_symmetry.space_group_name_H-M   'P 1'
#
loop_
_entity.id
_entity.type
_entity.pdbx_description
1 polymer ?
#
loop_
_entity_poly.entity_id
_entity_poly.type
_entity_poly.pdbx_seq_one_letter_code
_entity_poly.pdbx_strand_id
1 'polypeptide(L)'
;KKSQEIRTSGRIGSGTTEVPFSMNLKQHGEENLERFYETFHGADINIQYLVTVDIMRGYLHKSLSATVEFIVETDKADLLERPVSPEMVVFYITQDTQRHPLLPELKSGGFKVTGKMSTQCSLLDPITGELTVEASSVPIHSIDIHLLRMESILLGEKIISETSLIQTTQMEMSVAT
;
A
#
# COMPACT_ATOMS: atom_id res chain seq x y z
N LYS A 1 18.93 -13.61 -9.56
CA LYS A 1 19.78 -12.44 -9.92
C LYS A 1 20.22 -12.61 -11.37
N LYS A 2 19.77 -11.74 -12.28
CA LYS A 2 20.16 -11.74 -13.69
C LYS A 2 21.30 -10.75 -13.88
N SER A 3 22.35 -11.14 -14.59
CA SER A 3 23.52 -10.30 -14.87
C SER A 3 23.95 -10.46 -16.31
N GLN A 4 24.42 -9.39 -16.93
CA GLN A 4 24.90 -9.38 -18.31
C GLN A 4 26.22 -8.60 -18.36
N GLU A 5 27.23 -9.16 -19.00
CA GLU A 5 28.44 -8.41 -19.33
C GLU A 5 28.13 -7.49 -20.51
N ILE A 6 28.23 -6.18 -20.29
CA ILE A 6 27.90 -5.19 -21.32
C ILE A 6 29.09 -4.88 -22.22
N ARG A 7 30.32 -5.00 -21.67
CA ARG A 7 31.55 -4.69 -22.39
C ARG A 7 32.70 -5.51 -21.83
N THR A 8 33.54 -6.02 -22.73
CA THR A 8 34.76 -6.72 -22.37
C THR A 8 35.81 -5.79 -21.77
N SER A 9 36.80 -6.39 -21.11
CA SER A 9 37.93 -5.66 -20.51
C SER A 9 38.67 -4.81 -21.53
N GLY A 10 38.91 -3.54 -21.19
CA GLY A 10 39.60 -2.61 -22.08
C GLY A 10 39.85 -1.24 -21.44
N ARG A 11 40.51 -0.35 -22.20
CA ARG A 11 40.72 1.04 -21.79
C ARG A 11 39.50 1.89 -22.18
N ILE A 12 39.07 2.74 -21.25
CA ILE A 12 38.10 3.81 -21.51
C ILE A 12 38.89 5.10 -21.66
N GLY A 13 38.70 5.82 -22.78
CA GLY A 13 39.40 7.08 -23.06
C GLY A 13 38.95 8.19 -22.12
N SER A 14 39.70 9.30 -22.11
CA SER A 14 39.27 10.51 -21.39
C SER A 14 37.96 11.07 -21.97
N GLY A 15 37.06 11.50 -21.10
CA GLY A 15 35.76 12.07 -21.49
C GLY A 15 34.59 11.19 -21.06
N THR A 16 33.44 11.39 -21.70
CA THR A 16 32.22 10.62 -21.45
C THR A 16 32.14 9.44 -22.43
N THR A 17 31.89 8.24 -21.91
CA THR A 17 31.64 7.05 -22.72
C THR A 17 30.24 6.53 -22.42
N GLU A 18 29.41 6.44 -23.45
CA GLU A 18 28.08 5.84 -23.37
C GLU A 18 28.15 4.40 -23.87
N VAL A 19 27.53 3.48 -23.13
CA VAL A 19 27.50 2.05 -23.49
C VAL A 19 26.04 1.61 -23.54
N PRO A 20 25.47 1.38 -24.74
CA PRO A 20 24.09 0.92 -24.86
C PRO A 20 23.97 -0.52 -24.37
N PHE A 21 22.87 -0.83 -23.69
CA PHE A 21 22.54 -2.18 -23.26
C PHE A 21 21.04 -2.42 -23.37
N SER A 22 20.64 -3.69 -23.39
CA SER A 22 19.26 -4.11 -23.29
C SER A 22 19.19 -5.45 -22.58
N MET A 23 18.22 -5.57 -21.67
CA MET A 23 17.99 -6.77 -20.90
C MET A 23 16.49 -7.10 -20.91
N ASN A 24 16.16 -8.33 -21.31
CA ASN A 24 14.81 -8.84 -21.16
C ASN A 24 14.58 -9.24 -19.69
N LEU A 25 13.58 -8.67 -19.04
CA LEU A 25 13.26 -8.97 -17.64
C LEU A 25 12.41 -10.23 -17.46
N LYS A 26 11.60 -10.60 -18.46
CA LYS A 26 10.82 -11.85 -18.53
C LYS A 26 11.19 -12.64 -19.79
N GLN A 27 11.19 -13.97 -19.74
CA GLN A 27 11.26 -14.82 -20.93
C GLN A 27 9.86 -15.18 -21.43
N HIS A 28 9.66 -15.19 -22.76
CA HIS A 28 8.38 -15.57 -23.37
C HIS A 28 8.10 -17.06 -23.13
N GLY A 29 7.05 -17.39 -22.37
CA GLY A 29 6.61 -18.78 -22.10
C GLY A 29 6.76 -19.28 -20.66
N GLU A 30 7.33 -18.49 -19.74
CA GLU A 30 7.42 -18.82 -18.30
C GLU A 30 6.38 -18.03 -17.49
N GLU A 31 5.09 -18.29 -17.75
CA GLU A 31 3.98 -17.46 -17.26
C GLU A 31 3.77 -17.47 -15.72
N ASN A 32 4.30 -18.47 -15.00
CA ASN A 32 3.96 -18.67 -13.58
C ASN A 32 5.14 -18.52 -12.58
N LEU A 33 6.40 -18.44 -13.03
CA LEU A 33 7.57 -18.44 -12.13
C LEU A 33 8.33 -17.09 -12.06
N GLU A 34 8.15 -16.21 -13.05
CA GLU A 34 8.84 -14.90 -13.12
C GLU A 34 7.86 -13.71 -13.00
N ARG A 35 6.90 -13.78 -12.08
CA ARG A 35 6.00 -12.64 -11.84
C ARG A 35 6.74 -11.57 -11.03
N PHE A 36 6.80 -10.36 -11.58
CA PHE A 36 7.14 -9.17 -10.81
C PHE A 36 5.90 -8.73 -10.01
N TYR A 37 6.13 -8.38 -8.76
CA TYR A 37 5.13 -7.76 -7.91
C TYR A 37 5.27 -6.25 -8.02
N GLU A 38 4.22 -5.54 -7.64
CA GLU A 38 4.29 -4.08 -7.50
C GLU A 38 5.38 -3.70 -6.50
N THR A 39 6.17 -2.68 -6.82
CA THR A 39 7.14 -2.12 -5.89
C THR A 39 6.41 -1.61 -4.66
N PHE A 40 6.85 -2.03 -3.48
CA PHE A 40 6.19 -1.68 -2.22
C PHE A 40 7.24 -1.44 -1.13
N HIS A 41 7.12 -0.32 -0.43
CA HIS A 41 7.98 0.03 0.69
C HIS A 41 7.15 0.12 1.97
N GLY A 42 7.00 -1.01 2.64
CA GLY A 42 6.29 -1.17 3.91
C GLY A 42 7.19 -1.01 5.12
N ALA A 43 6.59 -1.15 6.29
CA ALA A 43 7.30 -1.18 7.56
C ALA A 43 7.95 -2.56 7.80
N ASP A 44 7.23 -3.63 7.46
CA ASP A 44 7.64 -5.02 7.69
C ASP A 44 8.12 -5.70 6.40
N ILE A 45 7.62 -5.28 5.23
CA ILE A 45 8.01 -5.84 3.92
C ILE A 45 8.43 -4.77 2.92
N ASN A 46 9.49 -5.06 2.16
CA ASN A 46 9.95 -4.25 1.04
C ASN A 46 10.08 -5.11 -0.23
N ILE A 47 9.38 -4.71 -1.28
CA ILE A 47 9.50 -5.25 -2.64
C ILE A 47 10.21 -4.17 -3.46
N GLN A 48 11.49 -4.39 -3.73
CA GLN A 48 12.36 -3.42 -4.38
C GLN A 48 13.13 -4.07 -5.53
N TYR A 49 13.21 -3.35 -6.66
CA TYR A 49 13.91 -3.80 -7.85
C TYR A 49 15.07 -2.87 -8.18
N LEU A 50 16.27 -3.43 -8.21
CA LEU A 50 17.52 -2.69 -8.35
C LEU A 50 18.25 -3.08 -9.63
N VAL A 51 18.76 -2.09 -10.35
CA VAL A 51 19.75 -2.25 -11.42
C VAL A 51 21.09 -1.75 -10.88
N THR A 52 22.06 -2.65 -10.83
CA THR A 52 23.43 -2.32 -10.42
C THR A 52 24.36 -2.45 -11.62
N VAL A 53 25.12 -1.39 -11.88
CA VAL A 53 26.21 -1.36 -12.86
C VAL A 53 27.53 -1.42 -12.10
N ASP A 54 28.26 -2.50 -12.32
CA ASP A 54 29.57 -2.72 -11.71
C ASP A 54 30.68 -2.58 -12.76
N ILE A 55 31.69 -1.74 -12.46
CA ILE A 55 32.90 -1.59 -13.27
C ILE A 55 34.07 -2.16 -12.48
N MET A 56 34.52 -3.34 -12.88
CA MET A 56 35.72 -3.96 -12.34
C MET A 56 36.96 -3.23 -12.86
N ARG A 57 37.86 -2.86 -11.96
CA ARG A 57 39.13 -2.20 -12.28
C ARG A 57 40.29 -3.13 -11.93
N GLY A 58 41.50 -2.78 -12.39
CA GLY A 58 42.70 -3.57 -12.11
C GLY A 58 42.94 -3.76 -10.61
N TYR A 59 43.71 -4.79 -10.24
CA TYR A 59 43.88 -5.30 -8.87
C TYR A 59 44.10 -4.25 -7.77
N LEU A 60 44.76 -3.13 -8.09
CA LEU A 60 45.08 -2.06 -7.13
C LEU A 60 43.97 -1.01 -6.96
N HIS A 61 42.91 -1.05 -7.77
CA HIS A 61 41.83 -0.07 -7.75
C HIS A 61 40.52 -0.70 -7.27
N LYS A 62 39.80 -0.01 -6.39
CA LYS A 62 38.44 -0.40 -5.99
C LYS A 62 37.54 -0.51 -7.23
N SER A 63 36.63 -1.47 -7.30
CA SER A 63 35.57 -1.43 -8.32
C SER A 63 34.72 -0.16 -8.16
N LEU A 64 34.09 0.28 -9.25
CA LEU A 64 33.03 1.29 -9.20
C LEU A 64 31.70 0.56 -9.26
N SER A 65 30.71 1.04 -8.52
CA SER A 65 29.35 0.49 -8.54
C SER A 65 28.37 1.64 -8.46
N ALA A 66 27.32 1.56 -9.27
CA ALA A 66 26.19 2.48 -9.21
C ALA A 66 24.92 1.62 -9.22
N THR A 67 24.00 1.91 -8.30
CA THR A 67 22.73 1.21 -8.18
C THR A 67 21.60 2.21 -8.32
N VAL A 68 20.59 1.86 -9.12
CA VAL A 68 19.35 2.61 -9.27
C VAL A 68 18.17 1.68 -9.03
N GLU A 69 17.12 2.21 -8.43
CA GLU A 69 15.85 1.52 -8.31
C GLU A 69 14.95 1.82 -9.51
N PHE A 70 14.17 0.83 -9.92
CA PHE A 70 13.06 1.05 -10.84
C PHE A 70 11.76 0.55 -10.22
N ILE A 71 10.67 1.23 -10.59
CA ILE A 71 9.34 0.98 -10.03
C ILE A 71 8.58 0.06 -10.96
N VAL A 72 8.02 -1.01 -10.41
CA VAL A 72 7.08 -1.89 -11.08
C VAL A 72 5.69 -1.55 -10.57
N GLU A 73 4.78 -1.24 -11.48
CA GLU A 73 3.35 -1.04 -11.21
C GLU A 73 2.57 -2.17 -11.87
N THR A 74 1.59 -2.74 -11.18
CA THR A 74 0.76 -3.81 -11.75
C THR A 74 -0.48 -3.23 -12.39
N ASP A 75 -0.78 -3.60 -13.64
CA ASP A 75 -2.07 -3.25 -14.24
C ASP A 75 -3.20 -4.04 -13.56
N LYS A 76 -4.37 -3.41 -13.39
CA LYS A 76 -5.56 -4.01 -12.77
C LYS A 76 -5.99 -5.30 -13.46
N ALA A 77 -5.67 -5.47 -14.74
CA ALA A 77 -5.94 -6.68 -15.52
C ALA A 77 -5.08 -7.89 -15.11
N ASP A 78 -3.91 -7.66 -14.50
CA ASP A 78 -2.94 -8.70 -14.14
C ASP A 78 -3.08 -9.19 -12.69
N LEU A 79 -4.03 -8.66 -11.92
CA LEU A 79 -4.25 -9.06 -10.52
C LEU A 79 -4.58 -10.56 -10.42
N LEU A 80 -3.97 -11.25 -9.43
CA LEU A 80 -4.18 -12.69 -9.18
C LEU A 80 -5.65 -13.01 -8.90
N GLU A 81 -6.36 -12.07 -8.28
CA GLU A 81 -7.79 -12.10 -8.10
C GLU A 81 -8.39 -10.93 -8.87
N ARG A 82 -9.45 -11.21 -9.64
CA ARG A 82 -10.20 -10.13 -10.28
C ARG A 82 -10.74 -9.22 -9.18
N PRO A 83 -10.58 -7.90 -9.30
CA PRO A 83 -11.16 -6.99 -8.32
C PRO A 83 -12.67 -7.27 -8.24
N VAL A 84 -13.15 -7.55 -7.04
CA VAL A 84 -14.58 -7.67 -6.76
C VAL A 84 -15.22 -6.35 -7.19
N SER A 85 -16.40 -6.41 -7.81
CA SER A 85 -17.09 -5.16 -8.16
C SER A 85 -17.22 -4.29 -6.90
N PRO A 86 -16.99 -2.96 -6.98
CA PRO A 86 -17.18 -2.10 -5.83
C PRO A 86 -18.59 -2.29 -5.28
N GLU A 87 -18.67 -2.78 -4.04
CA GLU A 87 -19.94 -3.01 -3.35
C GLU A 87 -20.10 -1.98 -2.24
N MET A 88 -21.33 -1.48 -2.09
CA MET A 88 -21.71 -0.68 -0.94
C MET A 88 -22.00 -1.63 0.22
N VAL A 89 -21.13 -1.63 1.23
CA VAL A 89 -21.33 -2.43 2.43
C VAL A 89 -21.97 -1.58 3.51
N VAL A 90 -23.07 -2.11 4.07
CA VAL A 90 -23.80 -1.51 5.19
C VAL A 90 -23.09 -1.86 6.49
N PHE A 91 -22.91 -0.88 7.36
CA PHE A 91 -22.40 -1.07 8.71
C PHE A 91 -23.36 -0.48 9.75
N TYR A 92 -23.25 -0.99 10.98
CA TYR A 92 -23.97 -0.47 12.13
C TYR A 92 -23.11 -0.54 13.39
N ILE A 93 -23.07 0.56 14.12
CA ILE A 93 -22.38 0.71 15.39
C ILE A 93 -23.45 0.91 16.46
N THR A 94 -23.49 0.01 17.42
CA THR A 94 -24.40 0.03 18.56
C THR A 94 -23.58 -0.09 19.84
N GLN A 95 -24.23 0.09 20.98
CA GLN A 95 -23.61 -0.18 22.28
C GLN A 95 -23.03 -1.59 22.42
N ASP A 96 -23.58 -2.57 21.69
CA ASP A 96 -23.18 -3.97 21.75
C ASP A 96 -22.11 -4.35 20.71
N THR A 97 -21.99 -3.58 19.61
CA THR A 97 -21.00 -3.86 18.55
C THR A 97 -19.71 -3.05 18.66
N GLN A 98 -19.72 -1.96 19.44
CA GLN A 98 -18.55 -1.12 19.64
C GLN A 98 -17.51 -1.81 20.55
N ARG A 99 -16.26 -1.89 20.09
CA ARG A 99 -15.14 -2.46 20.85
C ARG A 99 -14.52 -1.47 21.84
N HIS A 100 -14.64 -0.18 21.55
CA HIS A 100 -14.10 0.88 22.39
C HIS A 100 -15.01 1.18 23.59
N PRO A 101 -14.46 1.62 24.73
CA PRO A 101 -15.27 2.03 25.86
C PRO A 101 -16.24 3.16 25.48
N LEU A 102 -17.52 2.94 25.77
CA LEU A 102 -18.57 3.95 25.64
C LEU A 102 -18.86 4.61 26.98
N LEU A 103 -19.32 5.86 26.93
CA LEU A 103 -19.87 6.57 28.08
C LEU A 103 -21.06 5.79 28.69
N PRO A 104 -21.23 5.78 30.02
CA PRO A 104 -22.35 5.09 30.69
C PRO A 104 -23.74 5.50 30.17
N GLU A 105 -23.90 6.78 29.82
CA GLU A 105 -25.12 7.37 29.28
C GLU A 105 -25.45 6.79 27.91
N LEU A 106 -24.44 6.54 27.06
CA LEU A 106 -24.63 5.90 25.75
C LEU A 106 -24.99 4.42 25.87
N LYS A 107 -24.45 3.72 26.89
CA LYS A 107 -24.75 2.30 27.15
C LYS A 107 -26.16 2.04 27.68
N SER A 108 -26.74 3.02 28.38
CA SER A 108 -28.06 2.88 29.02
C SER A 108 -29.15 3.67 28.30
N GLY A 109 -28.81 4.82 27.73
CA GLY A 109 -29.72 5.72 27.03
C GLY A 109 -29.79 5.49 25.51
N GLY A 110 -28.98 4.58 24.98
CA GLY A 110 -29.01 4.20 23.57
C GLY A 110 -27.98 4.93 22.72
N PHE A 111 -27.36 4.15 21.83
CA PHE A 111 -26.41 4.61 20.83
C PHE A 111 -26.55 3.76 19.57
N LYS A 112 -26.81 4.40 18.43
CA LYS A 112 -26.90 3.73 17.14
C LYS A 112 -26.45 4.65 16.01
N VAL A 113 -25.43 4.21 15.29
CA VAL A 113 -24.95 4.82 14.04
C VAL A 113 -25.05 3.76 12.94
N THR A 114 -25.61 4.12 11.80
CA THR A 114 -25.69 3.27 10.61
C THR A 114 -25.00 3.96 9.46
N GLY A 115 -24.68 3.21 8.41
CA GLY A 115 -24.13 3.80 7.20
C GLY A 115 -23.85 2.76 6.15
N LYS A 116 -23.38 3.22 5.00
CA LYS A 116 -22.81 2.38 3.95
C LYS A 116 -21.52 2.99 3.43
N MET A 117 -20.58 2.16 3.02
CA MET A 117 -19.34 2.62 2.41
C MET A 117 -18.91 1.70 1.27
N SER A 118 -18.21 2.28 0.28
CA SER A 118 -17.60 1.49 -0.78
C SER A 118 -16.48 0.61 -0.21
N THR A 119 -16.44 -0.66 -0.63
CA THR A 119 -15.36 -1.59 -0.27
C THR A 119 -14.09 -1.42 -1.08
N GLN A 120 -14.17 -0.72 -2.21
CA GLN A 120 -13.05 -0.51 -3.12
C GLN A 120 -13.12 0.88 -3.76
N CYS A 121 -11.97 1.50 -3.98
CA CYS A 121 -11.84 2.73 -4.78
C CYS A 121 -10.50 2.72 -5.52
N SER A 122 -10.37 3.56 -6.55
CA SER A 122 -9.06 3.90 -7.12
C SER A 122 -8.30 4.80 -6.14
N LEU A 123 -6.96 4.80 -6.18
CA LEU A 123 -6.16 5.75 -5.40
C LEU A 123 -6.39 7.22 -5.78
N LEU A 124 -6.88 7.45 -7.01
CA LEU A 124 -7.20 8.78 -7.51
C LEU A 124 -8.62 9.23 -7.19
N ASP A 125 -9.48 8.29 -6.75
CA ASP A 125 -10.89 8.55 -6.48
C ASP A 125 -11.13 8.67 -4.97
N PRO A 126 -12.09 9.49 -4.53
CA PRO A 126 -12.44 9.57 -3.12
C PRO A 126 -13.12 8.27 -2.64
N ILE A 127 -12.93 7.96 -1.35
CA ILE A 127 -13.77 6.96 -0.68
C ILE A 127 -15.16 7.55 -0.50
N THR A 128 -16.18 6.81 -0.95
CA THR A 128 -17.58 7.25 -0.90
C THR A 128 -18.40 6.41 0.08
N GLY A 129 -19.39 7.04 0.70
CA GLY A 129 -20.26 6.41 1.68
C GLY A 129 -21.24 7.40 2.28
N GLU A 130 -22.07 6.90 3.19
CA GLU A 130 -22.97 7.69 4.02
C GLU A 130 -22.90 7.19 5.47
N LEU A 131 -23.13 8.10 6.40
CA LEU A 131 -23.22 7.82 7.83
C LEU A 131 -24.44 8.54 8.38
N THR A 132 -25.22 7.86 9.21
CA THR A 132 -26.41 8.38 9.88
C THR A 132 -26.34 8.05 11.36
N VAL A 133 -26.46 9.06 12.20
CA VAL A 133 -26.67 8.88 13.64
C VAL A 133 -28.17 8.67 13.86
N GLU A 134 -28.59 7.44 14.12
CA GLU A 134 -30.00 7.12 14.35
C GLU A 134 -30.44 7.41 15.78
N ALA A 135 -29.55 7.18 16.76
CA ALA A 135 -29.83 7.44 18.16
C ALA A 135 -28.56 7.81 18.94
N SER A 136 -28.67 8.81 19.80
CA SER A 136 -27.64 9.16 20.79
C SER A 136 -28.31 9.80 22.01
N SER A 137 -28.05 9.27 23.20
CA SER A 137 -28.52 9.85 24.45
C SER A 137 -27.73 11.09 24.91
N VAL A 138 -26.63 11.39 24.22
CA VAL A 138 -25.78 12.56 24.50
C VAL A 138 -25.57 13.40 23.23
N PRO A 139 -25.33 14.72 23.36
CA PRO A 139 -24.98 15.56 22.22
C PRO A 139 -23.71 15.09 21.52
N ILE A 140 -23.75 14.95 20.19
CA ILE A 140 -22.58 14.65 19.35
C ILE A 140 -22.06 15.98 18.80
N HIS A 141 -20.81 16.31 19.13
CA HIS A 141 -20.19 17.57 18.71
C HIS A 141 -19.41 17.39 17.40
N SER A 142 -18.77 16.24 17.23
CA SER A 142 -18.07 15.88 16.00
C SER A 142 -18.03 14.37 15.80
N ILE A 143 -17.75 13.96 14.56
CA ILE A 143 -17.46 12.58 14.18
C ILE A 143 -16.13 12.57 13.44
N ASP A 144 -15.17 11.80 13.95
CA ASP A 144 -13.88 11.60 13.31
C ASP A 144 -13.86 10.28 12.54
N ILE A 145 -13.49 10.36 11.26
CA ILE A 145 -13.32 9.22 10.36
C ILE A 145 -11.82 9.02 10.15
N HIS A 146 -11.32 7.85 10.54
CA HIS A 146 -9.92 7.47 10.38
C HIS A 146 -9.73 6.50 9.21
N LEU A 147 -8.90 6.87 8.25
CA LEU A 147 -8.35 5.96 7.25
C LEU A 147 -7.09 5.33 7.81
N LEU A 148 -7.13 4.01 8.02
CA LEU A 148 -6.03 3.24 8.57
C LEU A 148 -5.45 2.34 7.48
N ARG A 149 -4.13 2.27 7.39
CA ARG A 149 -3.40 1.27 6.60
C ARG A 149 -3.00 0.12 7.52
N MET A 150 -3.34 -1.10 7.11
CA MET A 150 -2.93 -2.32 7.80
C MET A 150 -1.91 -3.08 6.93
N GLU A 151 -0.76 -3.36 7.50
CA GLU A 151 0.26 -4.25 6.93
C GLU A 151 0.24 -5.56 7.70
N SER A 152 0.39 -6.70 7.03
CA SER A 152 0.38 -8.00 7.70
C SER A 152 1.35 -8.97 7.06
N ILE A 153 2.20 -9.59 7.87
CA ILE A 153 3.20 -10.57 7.44
C ILE A 153 3.00 -11.89 8.19
N LEU A 154 3.30 -13.00 7.49
CA LEU A 154 3.34 -14.34 8.09
C LEU A 154 4.76 -14.61 8.60
N LEU A 155 4.93 -14.70 9.92
CA LEU A 155 6.19 -15.05 10.56
C LEU A 155 6.07 -16.43 11.22
N GLY A 156 6.59 -17.45 10.54
CA GLY A 156 6.40 -18.85 10.94
C GLY A 156 4.93 -19.25 10.81
N GLU A 157 4.27 -19.56 11.91
CA GLU A 157 2.84 -19.90 11.96
C GLU A 157 1.94 -18.74 12.43
N LYS A 158 2.53 -17.56 12.71
CA LYS A 158 1.80 -16.41 13.25
C LYS A 158 1.66 -15.30 12.22
N ILE A 159 0.48 -14.69 12.18
CA ILE A 159 0.26 -13.44 11.44
C ILE A 159 0.56 -12.28 12.39
N ILE A 160 1.48 -11.42 11.98
CA ILE A 160 1.77 -10.15 12.66
C ILE A 160 1.16 -9.05 11.80
N SER A 161 0.41 -8.15 12.44
CA SER A 161 -0.26 -7.05 11.76
C SER A 161 0.10 -5.73 12.42
N GLU A 162 0.51 -4.75 11.61
CA GLU A 162 0.74 -3.38 12.03
C GLU A 162 -0.31 -2.46 11.42
N THR A 163 -0.84 -1.52 12.22
CA THR A 163 -1.83 -0.55 11.76
C THR A 163 -1.28 0.86 11.91
N SER A 164 -1.35 1.65 10.85
CA SER A 164 -0.86 3.02 10.77
C SER A 164 -2.00 3.97 10.35
N LEU A 165 -2.09 5.13 10.99
CA LEU A 165 -3.07 6.16 10.61
C LEU A 165 -2.58 6.90 9.37
N ILE A 166 -3.40 6.90 8.32
CA ILE A 166 -3.12 7.63 7.07
C ILE A 166 -3.76 9.01 7.10
N GLN A 167 -5.03 9.08 7.51
CA GLN A 167 -5.78 10.33 7.50
C GLN A 167 -6.87 10.32 8.57
N THR A 168 -7.10 11.50 9.16
CA THR A 168 -8.28 11.80 9.96
C THR A 168 -9.10 12.86 9.25
N THR A 169 -10.40 12.61 9.08
CA THR A 169 -11.37 13.59 8.58
C THR A 169 -12.42 13.81 9.66
N GLN A 170 -12.61 15.06 10.08
CA GLN A 170 -13.56 15.43 11.12
C GLN A 170 -14.81 16.07 10.50
N MET A 171 -15.98 15.63 10.95
CA MET A 171 -17.27 16.22 10.64
C MET A 171 -17.80 16.91 11.89
N GLU A 172 -17.83 18.24 11.90
CA GLU A 172 -18.42 19.00 13.00
C GLU A 172 -19.95 19.05 12.89
N MET A 173 -20.62 18.83 14.02
CA MET A 173 -22.07 18.93 14.10
C MET A 173 -22.44 20.35 14.52
N SER A 174 -23.06 21.09 13.60
CA SER A 174 -23.70 22.36 13.93
C SER A 174 -25.10 22.08 14.45
N VAL A 175 -25.41 22.62 15.63
CA VAL A 175 -26.78 22.65 16.12
C VAL A 175 -27.51 23.69 15.29
N ALA A 176 -28.51 23.27 14.50
CA ALA A 176 -29.46 24.21 13.93
C ALA A 176 -30.27 24.82 15.09
N THR A 177 -29.86 26.02 15.51
CA THR A 177 -30.64 26.92 16.39
C THR A 177 -31.88 27.43 15.69
#